data_AF-A0A956IHP2-F1
#
_entry.id   AF-A0A956IHP2-F1
#
_cell.length_a   1.000
_cell.length_b   1.000
_cell.length_c   1.000
_cell.angle_alpha   90.00
_cell.angle_beta   90.00
_cell.angle_gamma   90.00
#
_symmetry.space_group_name_H-M   'P 1'
#
loop_
_entity.id
_entity.type
_entity.pdbx_description
1 polymer ?
#
loop_
_entity_poly.entity_id
_entity_poly.type
_entity_poly.pdbx_seq_one_letter_code
_entity_poly.pdbx_strand_id
1 'polypeptide(L)'
;MSGDDQSRGFPHRPRLDEQAFLRRHLVDGEEKLVLHHPAAREVVEITPEQLEHLLACDGTRDLGGIHLAAAQRGAYRRASAIDELLA
;
A
#
# COMPACT_ATOMS: atom_id res chain seq x y z
N MET A 1 -24.38 -2.44 15.16
CA MET A 1 -23.05 -2.45 15.79
C MET A 1 -22.43 -3.80 15.49
N SER A 2 -21.57 -3.86 14.49
CA SER A 2 -20.73 -5.04 14.23
C SER A 2 -19.33 -4.48 14.06
N GLY A 3 -18.58 -4.50 15.16
CA GLY A 3 -17.13 -4.43 15.08
C GLY A 3 -16.67 -5.85 14.83
N ASP A 4 -16.08 -6.10 13.67
CA ASP A 4 -15.52 -7.40 13.33
C ASP A 4 -14.09 -7.20 12.79
N ASP A 5 -13.17 -7.79 13.55
CA ASP A 5 -11.92 -8.41 13.10
C ASP A 5 -10.70 -7.52 12.76
N GLN A 6 -10.24 -6.71 13.72
CA GLN A 6 -8.91 -6.05 13.67
C GLN A 6 -7.72 -7.00 13.98
N SER A 7 -7.83 -8.32 13.72
CA SER A 7 -6.69 -9.24 13.92
C SER A 7 -6.69 -10.46 13.00
N ARG A 8 -7.03 -10.30 11.72
CA ARG A 8 -6.53 -11.23 10.70
C ARG A 8 -5.08 -10.86 10.42
N GLY A 9 -4.16 -11.67 10.92
CA GLY A 9 -2.73 -11.46 10.74
C GLY A 9 -2.38 -11.14 9.29
N PHE A 10 -1.52 -10.15 9.09
CA PHE A 10 -1.10 -9.70 7.78
C PHE A 10 -0.54 -10.90 6.99
N PRO A 11 -0.99 -11.13 5.74
CA PRO A 11 -0.60 -12.32 4.99
C PRO A 11 0.92 -12.36 4.81
N HIS A 12 1.51 -13.55 4.99
CA HIS A 12 2.96 -13.73 4.85
C HIS A 12 3.48 -13.29 3.48
N ARG A 13 2.65 -13.38 2.43
CA ARG A 13 2.95 -12.87 1.09
C ARG A 13 1.79 -12.02 0.60
N PRO A 14 1.76 -10.71 0.91
CA PRO A 14 0.64 -9.86 0.58
C PRO A 14 0.55 -9.67 -0.93
N ARG A 15 -0.68 -9.57 -1.40
CA ARG A 15 -1.01 -9.23 -2.78
C ARG A 15 -2.05 -8.13 -2.77
N LEU A 16 -1.88 -7.13 -3.63
CA LEU A 16 -2.92 -6.14 -3.85
C LEU A 16 -4.14 -6.81 -4.48
N ASP A 17 -5.33 -6.50 -3.97
CA ASP A 17 -6.58 -7.03 -4.53
C ASP A 17 -6.69 -6.65 -6.02
N GLU A 18 -7.16 -7.57 -6.85
CA GLU A 18 -7.29 -7.36 -8.30
C GLU A 18 -8.30 -6.26 -8.65
N GLN A 19 -9.18 -5.91 -7.70
CA GLN A 19 -10.15 -4.83 -7.81
C GLN A 19 -9.64 -3.50 -7.26
N ALA A 20 -8.42 -3.44 -6.71
CA ALA A 20 -7.82 -2.19 -6.28
C ALA A 20 -7.18 -1.48 -7.48
N PHE A 21 -7.61 -0.24 -7.73
CA PHE A 21 -7.16 0.56 -8.86
C PHE A 21 -6.37 1.78 -8.40
N LEU A 22 -5.16 1.95 -8.91
CA LEU A 22 -4.39 3.18 -8.74
C LEU A 22 -4.89 4.26 -9.71
N ARG A 23 -5.10 5.48 -9.21
CA ARG A 23 -5.38 6.66 -10.00
C ARG A 23 -4.45 7.80 -9.61
N ARG A 24 -4.07 8.60 -10.61
CA ARG A 24 -3.30 9.83 -10.44
C ARG A 24 -4.23 11.00 -10.73
N HIS A 25 -4.32 11.93 -9.80
CA HIS A 25 -5.15 13.14 -9.90
C HIS A 25 -4.26 14.36 -9.80
N LEU A 26 -4.57 15.40 -10.59
CA LEU A 26 -3.97 16.72 -10.42
C LEU A 26 -5.04 17.64 -9.83
N VAL A 27 -4.85 18.08 -8.59
CA VAL A 27 -5.81 18.93 -7.86
C VAL A 27 -5.05 20.14 -7.38
N ASP A 28 -5.52 21.33 -7.76
CA ASP A 28 -4.88 22.62 -7.42
C ASP A 28 -3.38 22.69 -7.76
N GLY A 29 -2.96 21.96 -8.80
CA GLY A 29 -1.56 21.89 -9.24
C GLY A 29 -0.71 20.87 -8.50
N GLU A 30 -1.26 20.17 -7.50
CA GLU A 30 -0.61 19.08 -6.78
C GLU A 30 -1.05 17.72 -7.31
N GLU A 31 -0.08 16.81 -7.49
CA GLU A 31 -0.39 15.44 -7.86
C GLU A 31 -0.75 14.62 -6.62
N LYS A 32 -1.91 13.97 -6.66
CA LYS A 32 -2.41 13.05 -5.64
C LYS A 32 -2.50 11.65 -6.22
N LEU A 33 -1.96 10.66 -5.49
CA LEU A 33 -2.10 9.25 -5.81
C LEU A 33 -3.22 8.67 -4.96
N VAL A 34 -4.16 7.96 -5.59
CA VAL A 34 -5.33 7.42 -4.91
C VAL A 34 -5.50 5.96 -5.27
N LEU A 35 -5.65 5.11 -4.27
CA LEU A 35 -6.06 3.73 -4.42
C LEU A 35 -7.58 3.63 -4.20
N HIS A 36 -8.28 3.11 -5.20
CA HIS A 36 -9.73 2.96 -5.18
C HIS A 36 -10.11 1.47 -5.20
N HIS A 37 -10.88 1.03 -4.21
CA HIS A 37 -11.41 -0.33 -4.12
C HIS A 37 -12.95 -0.30 -4.18
N PRO A 38 -13.58 -0.51 -5.35
CA PRO A 38 -15.01 -0.34 -5.54
C PRO A 38 -15.86 -1.31 -4.71
N ALA A 39 -15.46 -2.57 -4.60
CA ALA A 39 -16.23 -3.55 -3.82
C ALA A 39 -16.23 -3.27 -2.32
N ALA A 40 -15.09 -2.81 -1.77
CA ALA A 40 -15.00 -2.34 -0.39
C ALA A 40 -15.62 -0.93 -0.20
N ARG A 41 -15.86 -0.20 -1.30
CA ARG A 41 -16.27 1.23 -1.31
C ARG A 41 -15.26 2.12 -0.60
N GLU A 42 -13.98 1.79 -0.73
CA GLU A 42 -12.88 2.48 -0.09
C GLU A 42 -12.05 3.26 -1.08
N VAL A 43 -11.58 4.41 -0.60
CA VAL A 43 -10.69 5.31 -1.33
C VAL A 43 -9.63 5.79 -0.36
N VAL A 44 -8.37 5.51 -0.68
CA VAL A 44 -7.22 5.85 0.17
C VAL A 44 -6.26 6.69 -0.65
N GLU A 45 -5.97 7.90 -0.19
CA GLU A 45 -4.87 8.70 -0.73
C GLU A 45 -3.55 8.11 -0.24
N ILE A 46 -2.61 7.90 -1.14
CA ILE A 46 -1.32 7.29 -0.84
C ILE A 46 -0.18 8.22 -1.26
N THR A 47 0.97 8.09 -0.59
CA THR A 47 2.20 8.78 -0.99
C THR A 47 2.93 7.99 -2.09
N PRO A 48 3.87 8.63 -2.80
CA PRO A 48 4.75 7.92 -3.75
C PRO A 48 5.52 6.77 -3.10
N GLU A 49 5.98 6.95 -1.84
CA GLU A 49 6.65 5.88 -1.10
C GLU A 49 5.70 4.71 -0.85
N GLN A 50 4.48 4.97 -0.37
CA GLN A 50 3.47 3.92 -0.14
C GLN A 50 3.14 3.17 -1.44
N LEU A 51 3.08 3.86 -2.58
CA LEU A 51 2.87 3.24 -3.88
C LEU A 51 3.95 2.18 -4.20
N GLU A 52 5.23 2.49 -3.96
CA GLU A 52 6.31 1.54 -4.25
C GLU A 52 6.21 0.24 -3.43
N HIS A 53 5.70 0.32 -2.20
CA HIS A 53 5.39 -0.87 -1.39
C HIS A 53 4.25 -1.68 -1.98
N LEU A 54 3.15 -1.01 -2.32
CA LEU A 54 1.97 -1.66 -2.89
C LEU A 54 2.32 -2.35 -4.22
N LEU A 55 3.18 -1.75 -5.05
CA LEU A 55 3.69 -2.35 -6.29
C LEU A 55 4.64 -3.54 -6.05
N ALA A 56 5.17 -3.72 -4.85
CA ALA A 56 5.98 -4.88 -4.49
C ALA A 56 5.14 -6.03 -3.89
N CYS A 57 3.90 -5.76 -3.47
CA CYS A 57 2.91 -6.73 -2.99
C CYS A 57 2.26 -7.50 -4.14
N ASP A 58 3.00 -8.44 -4.74
CA ASP A 58 2.54 -9.29 -5.84
C ASP A 58 2.14 -10.72 -5.41
N GLY A 59 2.14 -11.00 -4.11
CA GLY A 59 1.86 -12.33 -3.55
C GLY A 59 3.04 -13.30 -3.59
N THR A 60 4.21 -12.87 -4.07
CA THR A 60 5.42 -13.73 -4.14
C THR A 60 6.43 -13.41 -3.03
N ARG A 61 6.51 -12.13 -2.64
CA ARG A 61 7.45 -11.64 -1.62
C ARG A 61 6.83 -11.66 -0.24
N ASP A 62 7.66 -11.93 0.76
CA ASP A 62 7.33 -11.61 2.15
C ASP A 62 7.61 -10.14 2.46
N LEU A 63 7.32 -9.72 3.70
CA LEU A 63 7.54 -8.34 4.14
C LEU A 63 8.99 -7.89 3.92
N GLY A 64 9.97 -8.74 4.24
CA GLY A 64 11.39 -8.42 4.01
C GLY A 64 11.71 -8.22 2.53
N GLY A 65 11.19 -9.09 1.67
CA GLY A 65 11.33 -8.98 0.22
C GLY A 65 10.66 -7.74 -0.37
N ILE A 66 9.50 -7.35 0.18
CA ILE A 66 8.79 -6.12 -0.20
C ILE A 66 9.62 -4.89 0.16
N HIS A 67 10.16 -4.83 1.38
CA HIS A 67 11.01 -3.72 1.80
C HIS A 67 12.27 -3.61 0.94
N LEU A 68 12.91 -4.74 0.63
CA LEU A 68 14.09 -4.74 -0.23
C LEU A 68 13.74 -4.24 -1.65
N ALA A 69 12.62 -4.70 -2.21
CA ALA A 69 12.19 -4.29 -3.55
C ALA A 69 11.83 -2.80 -3.60
N ALA A 70 11.11 -2.28 -2.61
CA ALA A 70 10.76 -0.86 -2.54
C ALA A 70 11.99 0.02 -2.27
N ALA A 71 12.94 -0.42 -1.43
CA ALA A 71 14.21 0.26 -1.20
C ALA A 71 15.03 0.40 -2.48
N GLN A 72 15.11 -0.65 -3.30
CA GLN A 72 15.80 -0.62 -4.60
C GLN A 72 15.18 0.38 -5.58
N ARG A 73 13.89 0.69 -5.43
CA ARG A 73 13.16 1.68 -6.25
C ARG A 73 13.25 3.10 -5.68
N GLY A 74 13.98 3.30 -4.60
CA GLY A 74 14.20 4.62 -3.98
C GLY A 74 13.09 5.05 -3.02
N ALA A 75 12.18 4.15 -2.62
CA ALA A 75 11.04 4.46 -1.76
C ALA A 75 11.42 4.83 -0.31
N TYR A 76 12.67 4.61 0.11
CA TYR A 76 13.08 4.89 1.48
C TYR A 76 14.27 5.85 1.57
N ARG A 77 14.15 6.80 2.52
CA ARG A 77 15.30 7.35 3.27
C ARG A 77 15.61 6.55 4.56
N ARG A 78 14.65 5.84 5.20
CA ARG A 78 14.83 5.03 6.45
C ARG A 78 13.75 3.95 6.66
N ALA A 79 14.09 2.87 7.37
CA ALA A 79 13.23 1.70 7.64
C ALA A 79 12.05 1.94 8.62
N SER A 80 12.10 2.98 9.46
CA SER A 80 11.06 3.22 10.49
C SER A 80 9.72 3.74 9.93
N ALA A 81 9.69 4.24 8.70
CA ALA A 81 8.46 4.72 8.06
C ALA A 81 7.48 3.57 7.68
N ILE A 82 7.94 2.34 7.79
CA ILE A 82 7.24 1.11 7.41
C ILE A 82 6.30 0.65 8.51
N ASP A 83 6.82 0.62 9.74
CA ASP A 83 6.08 0.12 10.89
C ASP A 83 4.87 1.01 11.18
N GLU A 84 4.93 2.31 10.82
CA GLU A 84 3.78 3.23 10.90
C GLU A 84 2.73 3.02 9.80
N LEU A 85 3.09 2.44 8.65
CA LEU A 85 2.15 2.20 7.54
C LEU A 85 1.40 0.88 7.69
N LEU A 86 2.04 -0.12 8.30
CA LEU A 86 1.55 -1.49 8.39
C LEU A 86 0.92 -1.84 9.75
N ALA A 87 0.92 -0.91 10.71
CA ALA A 87 0.21 -1.01 11.98
C ALA A 87 -1.27 -0.62 11.84
#